data_AF-A0A932F6N6-F1
#
_entry.id   AF-A0A932F6N6-F1
#
_cell.length_a   1.000
_cell.length_b   1.000
_cell.length_c   1.000
_cell.angle_alpha   90.00
_cell.angle_beta   90.00
_cell.angle_gamma   90.00
#
_symmetry.space_group_name_H-M   'P 1'
#
loop_
_entity.id
_entity.type
_entity.pdbx_description
1 polymer ?
#
loop_
_entity_poly.entity_id
_entity_poly.type
_entity_poly.pdbx_seq_one_letter_code
_entity_poly.pdbx_strand_id
1 'polypeptide(L)'
;MKPRDLIEMLFLAAVWGGSFLFLRVASPAIGPLGVAAFRVTGGAMLLLPLVVLHRETADLRRHVPQLVGAAVLSSILPFLGLSQASRSLPAGLLSILNATTPMWGALVGW
;
A
#
# COMPACT_ATOMS: atom_id res chain seq x y z
N MET A 1 5.76 4.01 -25.87
CA MET A 1 5.36 2.95 -24.92
C MET A 1 5.22 1.66 -25.70
N LYS A 2 5.92 0.59 -25.29
CA LYS A 2 5.80 -0.70 -25.96
C LYS A 2 4.46 -1.35 -25.55
N PRO A 3 3.82 -2.18 -26.39
CA PRO A 3 2.57 -2.85 -26.04
C PRO A 3 2.68 -3.70 -24.77
N ARG A 4 3.90 -4.20 -24.48
CA ARG A 4 4.23 -4.88 -23.23
C ARG A 4 4.03 -3.99 -21.99
N ASP A 5 4.48 -2.73 -22.04
CA ASP A 5 4.36 -1.79 -20.92
C ASP A 5 2.88 -1.49 -20.61
N LEU A 6 2.05 -1.45 -21.66
CA LEU A 6 0.60 -1.25 -21.57
C LEU A 6 -0.10 -2.43 -20.88
N ILE A 7 0.30 -3.67 -21.22
CA ILE A 7 -0.23 -4.88 -20.58
C ILE A 7 0.21 -4.94 -19.11
N GLU A 8 1.48 -4.66 -18.83
CA GLU A 8 2.00 -4.61 -17.45
C GLU A 8 1.27 -3.55 -16.62
N MET A 9 1.04 -2.34 -17.17
CA MET A 9 0.25 -1.29 -16.52
C MET A 9 -1.20 -1.72 -16.27
N LEU A 10 -1.86 -2.34 -17.24
CA LEU A 10 -3.24 -2.77 -17.09
C LEU A 10 -3.38 -3.84 -16.00
N PHE A 11 -2.44 -4.79 -15.97
CA PHE A 11 -2.40 -5.86 -14.97
C PHE A 11 -2.11 -5.28 -13.57
N LEU A 12 -1.13 -4.39 -13.46
CA LEU A 12 -0.84 -3.67 -12.23
C LEU A 12 -2.05 -2.88 -11.74
N ALA A 13 -2.73 -2.15 -12.63
CA ALA A 13 -3.93 -1.39 -12.31
C ALA A 13 -5.08 -2.31 -11.84
N ALA A 14 -5.25 -3.47 -12.48
CA ALA A 14 -6.27 -4.45 -12.08
C ALA A 14 -5.96 -5.05 -10.70
N VAL A 15 -4.71 -5.43 -10.42
CA VAL A 15 -4.28 -5.98 -9.13
C VAL A 15 -4.40 -4.93 -8.02
N TRP A 16 -3.93 -3.70 -8.27
CA TRP A 16 -4.02 -2.61 -7.29
C TRP A 16 -5.46 -2.15 -7.06
N GLY A 17 -6.25 -1.99 -8.12
CA GLY A 17 -7.65 -1.57 -8.06
C GLY A 17 -8.56 -2.62 -7.40
N GLY A 18 -8.38 -3.90 -7.77
CA GLY A 18 -9.05 -5.03 -7.12
C GLY A 18 -8.73 -5.11 -5.63
N SER A 19 -7.52 -4.68 -5.25
CA SER A 19 -7.07 -4.39 -3.87
C SER A 19 -8.17 -3.75 -2.99
N PHE A 20 -8.72 -2.65 -3.49
CA PHE A 20 -9.68 -1.81 -2.79
C PHE A 20 -11.08 -2.42 -2.69
N LEU A 21 -11.45 -3.27 -3.65
CA LEU A 21 -12.70 -4.03 -3.59
C LEU A 21 -12.66 -4.99 -2.39
N PHE A 22 -11.57 -5.73 -2.23
CA PHE A 22 -11.37 -6.58 -1.06
C PHE A 22 -11.31 -5.77 0.24
N LEU A 23 -10.79 -4.55 0.20
CA LEU A 23 -10.80 -3.64 1.36
C LEU A 23 -12.23 -3.29 1.78
N ARG A 24 -13.13 -3.01 0.82
CA ARG A 24 -14.55 -2.74 1.12
C ARG A 24 -15.31 -3.99 1.57
N VAL A 25 -14.98 -5.16 1.04
CA VAL A 25 -15.63 -6.42 1.42
C VAL A 25 -15.16 -6.91 2.80
N ALA A 26 -13.87 -6.75 3.12
CA ALA A 26 -13.30 -7.18 4.40
C ALA A 26 -13.43 -6.15 5.53
N SER A 27 -13.54 -4.85 5.20
CA SER A 27 -13.68 -3.77 6.18
C SER A 27 -14.87 -3.94 7.15
N PRO A 28 -16.06 -4.39 6.74
CA PRO A 28 -17.17 -4.62 7.67
C PRO A 28 -16.91 -5.74 8.68
N ALA A 29 -16.06 -6.72 8.34
CA ALA A 29 -15.80 -7.91 9.17
C ALA A 29 -14.59 -7.74 10.11
N ILE A 30 -13.53 -7.08 9.64
CA ILE A 30 -12.22 -7.03 10.34
C ILE A 30 -11.83 -5.58 10.68
N GLY A 31 -12.60 -4.60 10.19
CA GLY A 31 -12.24 -3.19 10.26
C GLY A 31 -11.16 -2.81 9.23
N PRO A 32 -11.12 -1.54 8.78
CA PRO A 32 -10.12 -1.09 7.81
C PRO A 32 -8.67 -1.24 8.31
N LEU A 33 -8.46 -1.01 9.60
CA LEU A 33 -7.16 -1.19 10.27
C LEU A 33 -6.72 -2.66 10.25
N GLY A 34 -7.65 -3.60 10.43
CA GLY A 34 -7.36 -5.04 10.36
C GLY A 34 -6.89 -5.48 8.98
N VAL A 35 -7.52 -4.93 7.92
CA VAL A 35 -7.11 -5.21 6.53
C VAL A 35 -5.75 -4.59 6.21
N ALA A 36 -5.49 -3.35 6.68
CA ALA A 36 -4.19 -2.71 6.50
C ALA A 36 -3.09 -3.47 7.24
N ALA A 37 -3.35 -3.88 8.49
CA ALA A 37 -2.45 -4.71 9.27
C ALA A 37 -2.15 -6.02 8.53
N PHE A 38 -3.16 -6.75 8.08
CA PHE A 38 -2.97 -7.99 7.32
C PHE A 38 -2.07 -7.81 6.09
N ARG A 39 -2.25 -6.71 5.33
CA ARG A 39 -1.40 -6.38 4.18
C ARG A 39 0.05 -6.12 4.57
N VAL A 40 0.27 -5.31 5.60
CA VAL A 40 1.62 -4.94 6.06
C VAL A 40 2.33 -6.15 6.66
N THR A 41 1.64 -6.94 7.50
CA THR A 41 2.20 -8.15 8.11
C THR A 41 2.48 -9.22 7.06
N GLY A 42 1.60 -9.39 6.07
CA GLY A 42 1.82 -10.32 4.96
C GLY A 42 3.03 -9.94 4.12
N GLY A 43 3.17 -8.65 3.76
CA GLY A 43 4.36 -8.14 3.07
C GLY A 43 5.63 -8.31 3.90
N ALA A 44 5.56 -8.01 5.20
CA ALA A 44 6.68 -8.21 6.11
C ALA A 44 7.08 -9.69 6.21
N MET A 45 6.15 -10.63 6.35
CA MET A 45 6.45 -12.07 6.42
C MET A 45 7.06 -12.62 5.14
N LEU A 46 6.80 -12.02 3.98
CA LEU A 46 7.44 -12.40 2.72
C LEU A 46 8.86 -11.84 2.59
N LEU A 47 9.10 -10.63 3.09
CA LEU A 47 10.40 -9.96 2.98
C LEU A 47 11.37 -10.34 4.11
N LEU A 48 10.87 -10.65 5.32
CA LEU A 48 11.69 -10.99 6.48
C LEU A 48 12.62 -12.20 6.22
N PRO A 49 12.17 -13.30 5.59
CA PRO A 49 13.03 -14.44 5.27
C PRO A 49 14.16 -14.07 4.31
N LEU A 50 13.91 -13.16 3.35
CA LEU A 50 14.93 -12.68 2.43
C LEU A 50 16.01 -11.88 3.17
N VAL A 51 15.61 -10.97 4.06
CA VAL A 51 16.56 -10.19 4.88
C VAL A 51 17.42 -11.11 5.78
N VAL A 52 16.80 -12.16 6.34
CA VAL A 52 17.53 -13.16 7.14
C VAL A 52 18.49 -13.97 6.27
N LEU A 53 18.06 -14.39 5.08
CA LEU A 53 18.90 -15.15 4.13
C LEU A 53 20.10 -14.34 3.63
N HIS A 54 19.91 -13.04 3.37
CA HIS A 54 20.97 -12.13 2.95
C HIS A 54 21.83 -11.59 4.11
N ARG A 55 21.53 -11.96 5.36
CA ARG A 55 22.24 -11.54 6.59
C ARG A 55 22.27 -10.02 6.81
N GLU A 56 21.34 -9.27 6.21
CA GLU A 56 21.23 -7.81 6.33
C GLU A 56 20.45 -7.38 7.59
N THR A 57 20.34 -8.25 8.58
CA THR A 57 19.57 -7.99 9.82
C THR A 57 20.16 -6.86 10.66
N ALA A 58 21.48 -6.63 10.56
CA ALA A 58 22.15 -5.50 11.22
C ALA A 58 21.80 -4.16 10.56
N ASP A 59 21.76 -4.11 9.22
CA ASP A 59 21.37 -2.92 8.47
C ASP A 59 19.88 -2.63 8.60
N LEU A 60 19.04 -3.68 8.67
CA LEU A 60 17.63 -3.53 8.98
C LEU A 60 17.44 -2.80 10.32
N ARG A 61 18.15 -3.24 11.37
CA ARG A 61 18.09 -2.63 12.72
C ARG A 61 18.54 -1.17 12.72
N ARG A 62 19.58 -0.86 11.94
CA ARG A 62 20.10 0.51 11.80
C ARG A 62 19.11 1.43 11.11
N HIS A 63 18.32 0.90 10.17
CA HIS A 63 17.36 1.67 9.39
C HIS A 63 15.91 1.60 9.89
N VAL A 64 15.64 0.94 11.02
CA VAL A 64 14.31 0.90 11.64
C VAL A 64 13.65 2.28 11.75
N PRO A 65 14.31 3.35 12.24
CA PRO A 65 13.65 4.65 12.34
C PRO A 65 13.25 5.22 10.97
N GLN A 66 14.08 5.06 9.93
CA GLN A 66 13.71 5.47 8.57
C GLN A 66 12.59 4.60 7.99
N LEU A 67 12.62 3.29 8.21
CA LEU A 67 11.59 2.34 7.80
C LEU A 67 10.25 2.67 8.46
N VAL A 68 10.25 2.98 9.77
CA VAL A 68 9.07 3.40 10.51
C VAL A 68 8.56 4.75 10.00
N GLY A 69 9.44 5.73 9.78
CA GLY A 69 9.06 7.02 9.20
C GLY A 69 8.40 6.88 7.82
N ALA A 70 9.01 6.09 6.94
CA ALA A 70 8.46 5.78 5.63
C ALA A 70 7.14 5.00 5.71
N ALA A 71 7.02 4.03 6.61
CA ALA A 71 5.78 3.28 6.81
C ALA A 71 4.66 4.18 7.34
N VAL A 72 4.96 5.11 8.24
CA VAL A 72 3.98 6.06 8.79
C VAL A 72 3.47 6.99 7.69
N LEU A 73 4.39 7.61 6.95
CA LEU A 73 4.07 8.60 5.92
C LEU A 73 3.42 7.98 4.68
N SER A 74 3.93 6.85 4.20
CA SER A 74 3.51 6.26 2.93
C SER A 74 2.36 5.27 3.08
N SER A 75 2.17 4.67 4.26
CA SER A 75 1.18 3.62 4.47
C SER A 75 0.20 3.96 5.58
N ILE A 76 0.63 4.24 6.80
CA ILE A 76 -0.28 4.35 7.95
C ILE A 76 -1.19 5.58 7.83
N LEU A 77 -0.63 6.77 7.61
CA LEU A 77 -1.39 8.01 7.42
C LEU A 77 -2.41 7.91 6.27
N PRO A 78 -2.01 7.53 5.04
CA PRO A 78 -2.96 7.46 3.93
C PRO A 78 -3.99 6.34 4.11
N PHE A 79 -3.61 5.16 4.64
CA PHE A 79 -4.59 4.10 4.88
C PHE A 79 -5.57 4.46 6.00
N LEU A 80 -5.16 5.19 7.04
CA LEU A 80 -6.08 5.73 8.06
C LEU A 80 -7.07 6.73 7.44
N GLY A 81 -6.57 7.64 6.59
CA GLY A 81 -7.41 8.59 5.86
C GLY A 81 -8.40 7.90 4.92
N LEU A 82 -7.95 6.93 4.13
CA LEU A 82 -8.79 6.13 3.23
C LEU A 82 -9.78 5.24 3.98
N SER A 83 -9.39 4.70 5.13
CA SER A 83 -10.24 3.97 6.07
C SER A 83 -11.38 4.86 6.60
N GLN A 84 -11.08 6.10 6.95
CA GLN A 84 -12.11 7.05 7.36
C GLN A 84 -13.04 7.39 6.21
N ALA A 85 -12.45 7.68 5.04
CA ALA A 85 -13.18 7.98 3.81
C ALA A 85 -14.07 6.81 3.35
N SER A 86 -13.68 5.56 3.58
CA SER A 86 -14.43 4.39 3.14
C SER A 86 -15.78 4.20 3.82
N ARG A 87 -15.98 4.82 5.00
CA ARG A 87 -17.28 4.86 5.68
C ARG A 87 -18.31 5.71 4.94
N SER A 88 -17.86 6.71 4.18
CA SER A 88 -18.73 7.68 3.51
C SER A 88 -18.70 7.55 1.98
N LEU A 89 -17.68 6.90 1.40
CA LEU A 89 -17.43 6.90 -0.04
C LEU A 89 -17.50 5.48 -0.66
N PRO A 90 -17.96 5.35 -1.92
CA PRO A 90 -17.85 4.10 -2.70
C PRO A 90 -16.40 3.67 -2.94
N ALA A 91 -16.14 2.36 -3.07
CA ALA A 91 -14.78 1.85 -3.34
C ALA A 91 -14.17 2.40 -4.64
N GLY A 92 -14.99 2.64 -5.68
CA GLY A 92 -14.51 3.24 -6.93
C GLY A 92 -13.92 4.63 -6.72
N LEU A 93 -14.54 5.45 -5.85
CA LEU A 93 -14.08 6.80 -5.59
C LEU A 93 -12.80 6.80 -4.73
N LEU A 94 -12.66 5.87 -3.79
CA LEU A 94 -11.40 5.65 -3.07
C LEU A 94 -10.27 5.23 -4.01
N SER A 95 -10.55 4.38 -5.00
CA SER A 95 -9.58 3.95 -6.00
C SER A 95 -9.13 5.11 -6.88
N ILE A 96 -10.05 6.00 -7.28
CA ILE A 96 -9.73 7.21 -8.06
C ILE A 96 -8.87 8.16 -7.22
N LEU A 97 -9.23 8.40 -5.96
CA LEU A 97 -8.44 9.23 -5.05
C LEU A 97 -7.02 8.68 -4.88
N ASN A 98 -6.87 7.37 -4.69
CA ASN A 98 -5.55 6.75 -4.62
C ASN A 98 -4.78 6.80 -5.96
N ALA A 99 -5.47 6.82 -7.10
CA ALA A 99 -4.84 7.00 -8.41
C ALA A 99 -4.24 8.41 -8.61
N THR A 100 -4.55 9.37 -7.75
CA THR A 100 -3.91 10.71 -7.75
C THR A 100 -2.55 10.73 -7.06
N THR A 101 -2.15 9.65 -6.37
CA THR A 101 -0.85 9.54 -5.68
C THR A 101 0.36 9.89 -6.57
N PRO A 102 0.43 9.45 -7.86
CA PRO A 102 1.53 9.84 -8.74
C PRO A 102 1.57 11.35 -9.02
N MET A 103 0.41 12.02 -9.06
CA MET A 103 0.35 13.48 -9.24
C MET A 103 0.94 14.21 -8.03
N TRP A 104 0.60 13.75 -6.82
CA TRP A 104 1.19 14.27 -5.58
C TRP A 104 2.68 13.93 -5.49
N GLY A 105 3.09 12.75 -5.91
CA GLY A 105 4.50 12.37 -5.99
C GLY A 105 5.30 13.26 -6.95
N ALA A 106 4.73 13.60 -8.11
CA ALA A 106 5.34 14.54 -9.04
C ALA A 106 5.43 15.97 -8.49
N LEU A 107 4.45 16.38 -7.67
CA LEU A 107 4.41 17.72 -7.06
C LEU A 107 5.42 17.88 -5.92
N VAL A 108 5.55 16.86 -5.06
CA VAL A 108 6.41 16.90 -3.85
C VAL A 108 7.85 16.46 -4.16
N GLY A 109 8.03 15.62 -5.17
CA GLY A 109 9.34 15.07 -5.55
C GLY A 109 10.17 15.96 -6.49
N TRP A 110 9.68 17.14 -6.85
CA TRP A 110 10.39 18.15 -7.64
C TRP A 110 10.96 19.24 -6.71
#